data_AF-W2ZA09-F1
#
_entry.id   AF-W2ZA09-F1
#
_cell.length_a   1.000
_cell.length_b   1.000
_cell.length_c   1.000
_cell.angle_alpha   90.00
_cell.angle_beta   90.00
_cell.angle_gamma   90.00
#
_symmetry.space_group_name_H-M   'P 1'
#
loop_
_entity.id
_entity.type
_entity.pdbx_description
1 polymer ?
#
loop_
_entity_poly.entity_id
_entity_poly.type
_entity_poly.pdbx_seq_one_letter_code
_entity_poly.pdbx_strand_id
1 'polypeptide(L)'
;MLDLHFRQRLHQYVRFRYAKEGKIQLSYNKTKKLVDSCYRVHEVQAFDTNGNPTATTTMWGAWDKWRTLEQRELREWFGMEPCQWTIRENLGYFVTKVYDMLSWMEGFVEKHPKTRGAHLY
;
A
#
# COMPACT_ATOMS: atom_id res chain seq x y z
N MET A 1 10.68 -10.59 8.45
CA MET A 1 11.67 -9.50 8.37
C MET A 1 11.31 -8.53 7.24
N LEU A 2 11.11 -9.00 5.99
CA LEU A 2 10.72 -8.15 4.86
C LEU A 2 9.37 -7.43 5.04
N ASP A 3 8.35 -8.10 5.55
CA ASP A 3 7.00 -7.53 5.74
C ASP A 3 6.98 -6.24 6.60
N LEU A 4 7.67 -6.26 7.75
CA LEU A 4 7.77 -5.07 8.60
C LEU A 4 8.49 -3.91 7.89
N HIS A 5 9.62 -4.19 7.24
CA HIS A 5 10.37 -3.18 6.48
C HIS A 5 9.54 -2.62 5.33
N PHE A 6 8.85 -3.48 4.59
CA PHE A 6 7.94 -3.09 3.53
C PHE A 6 6.86 -2.13 4.05
N ARG A 7 6.20 -2.48 5.15
CA ARG A 7 5.15 -1.62 5.75
C ARG A 7 5.70 -0.27 6.22
N GLN A 8 6.90 -0.25 6.80
CA GLN A 8 7.56 0.99 7.21
C GLN A 8 7.91 1.89 6.01
N ARG A 9 8.50 1.33 4.96
CA ARG A 9 8.85 2.06 3.74
C ARG A 9 7.61 2.54 3.00
N LEU A 10 6.56 1.72 2.94
CA LEU A 10 5.27 2.12 2.39
C LEU A 10 4.68 3.33 3.14
N HIS A 11 4.76 3.33 4.46
CA HIS A 11 4.26 4.45 5.25
C HIS A 11 5.04 5.74 5.00
N GLN A 12 6.36 5.66 4.79
CA GLN A 12 7.16 6.83 4.39
C GLN A 12 6.77 7.30 2.99
N TYR A 13 6.75 6.39 2.02
CA TYR A 13 6.39 6.69 0.65
C TYR A 13 5.01 7.35 0.51
N VAL A 14 3.96 6.78 1.12
CA VAL A 14 2.60 7.34 1.07
C VAL A 14 2.52 8.71 1.73
N ARG A 15 3.28 8.93 2.82
CA ARG A 15 3.31 10.21 3.54
C ARG A 15 3.75 11.35 2.63
N PHE A 16 4.72 11.10 1.75
CA PHE A 16 5.30 12.14 0.90
C PHE A 16 4.64 12.20 -0.47
N ARG A 17 4.39 11.05 -1.11
CA ARG A 17 3.83 10.98 -2.46
C ARG A 17 2.43 11.57 -2.59
N TYR A 18 1.57 11.35 -1.58
CA TYR A 18 0.18 11.81 -1.61
C TYR A 18 -0.04 13.07 -0.76
N ALA A 19 1.03 13.80 -0.45
CA ALA A 19 0.89 15.12 0.13
C ALA A 19 0.25 16.08 -0.89
N LYS A 20 -0.72 16.89 -0.45
CA LYS A 20 -1.37 17.88 -1.32
C LYS A 20 -0.38 18.94 -1.78
N GLU A 21 -0.60 19.54 -2.94
CA GLU A 21 0.17 20.70 -3.42
C GLU A 21 0.27 21.79 -2.34
N GLY A 22 1.49 22.31 -2.13
CA GLY A 22 1.81 23.27 -1.07
C GLY A 22 2.05 22.65 0.32
N LYS A 23 1.82 21.35 0.51
CA LYS A 23 2.19 20.62 1.74
C LYS A 23 3.25 19.58 1.42
N ILE A 24 4.31 19.57 2.22
CA ILE A 24 5.43 18.63 2.05
C ILE A 24 5.03 17.21 2.50
N GLN A 25 4.04 17.09 3.40
CA GLN A 25 3.68 15.81 4.02
C GLN A 25 2.17 15.66 4.20
N LEU A 26 1.68 14.45 3.99
CA LEU A 26 0.35 14.00 4.37
C LEU A 26 0.27 13.86 5.90
N SER A 27 -0.90 14.14 6.48
CA SER A 27 -1.08 13.96 7.92
C SER A 27 -0.95 12.49 8.32
N TYR A 28 -0.48 12.23 9.54
CA TYR A 28 -0.29 10.87 10.04
C TYR A 28 -1.56 10.02 9.93
N ASN A 29 -2.71 10.54 10.37
CA ASN A 29 -3.97 9.80 10.31
C ASN A 29 -4.41 9.46 8.88
N LYS A 30 -4.17 10.35 7.92
CA LYS A 30 -4.48 10.07 6.50
C LYS A 30 -3.52 9.04 5.92
N THR A 31 -2.23 9.17 6.21
CA THR A 31 -1.20 8.20 5.81
C THR A 31 -1.53 6.82 6.35
N LYS A 32 -1.76 6.70 7.67
CA LYS A 32 -2.15 5.46 8.32
C LYS A 32 -3.40 4.86 7.68
N LYS A 33 -4.44 5.67 7.44
CA LYS A 33 -5.68 5.18 6.81
C LYS A 33 -5.45 4.65 5.39
N LEU A 34 -4.61 5.31 4.58
CA LEU A 34 -4.26 4.84 3.24
C LEU A 34 -3.46 3.53 3.30
N VAL A 35 -2.41 3.49 4.12
CA VAL A 35 -1.57 2.30 4.30
C VAL A 35 -2.41 1.13 4.82
N ASP A 36 -3.15 1.31 5.91
CA ASP A 36 -4.00 0.27 6.48
C ASP A 36 -5.06 -0.18 5.48
N SER A 37 -5.55 0.71 4.61
CA SER A 37 -6.48 0.31 3.56
C SER A 37 -5.89 -0.68 2.58
N CYS A 38 -4.58 -0.69 2.31
CA CYS A 38 -3.94 -1.68 1.43
C CYS A 38 -3.98 -3.10 2.00
N TYR A 39 -3.96 -3.25 3.32
CA TYR A 39 -3.97 -4.53 4.03
C TYR A 39 -5.38 -5.00 4.41
N ARG A 40 -6.43 -4.23 4.07
CA ARG A 40 -7.81 -4.66 4.35
C ARG A 40 -8.25 -5.70 3.33
N VAL A 41 -8.49 -6.89 3.85
CA VAL A 41 -9.12 -8.02 3.18
C VAL A 41 -10.57 -8.07 3.62
N HIS A 42 -11.45 -8.45 2.70
CA HIS A 42 -12.85 -8.70 3.03
C HIS A 42 -13.13 -10.18 2.89
N GLU A 43 -13.88 -10.72 3.85
CA GLU A 43 -14.51 -12.01 3.67
C GLU A 43 -15.61 -11.84 2.62
N VAL A 44 -15.44 -12.52 1.50
CA VAL A 44 -16.43 -12.61 0.44
C VAL A 44 -17.04 -14.00 0.55
N GLN A 45 -18.36 -14.04 0.65
CA GLN A 45 -19.09 -15.29 0.66
C GLN A 45 -19.07 -15.85 -0.77
N ALA A 46 -18.41 -16.99 -0.96
CA ALA A 46 -18.43 -17.70 -2.23
C ALA A 46 -19.75 -18.47 -2.33
N PHE A 47 -20.43 -18.32 -3.46
CA PHE A 47 -21.63 -19.04 -3.80
C PHE A 47 -21.29 -20.13 -4.81
N ASP A 48 -21.87 -21.32 -4.66
CA ASP A 48 -21.82 -22.35 -5.69
C ASP A 48 -22.67 -21.96 -6.91
N THR A 49 -22.63 -22.80 -7.95
CA THR A 49 -23.43 -22.62 -9.18
C THR A 49 -24.94 -22.60 -8.92
N ASN A 50 -25.39 -23.07 -7.76
CA ASN A 50 -26.78 -23.12 -7.33
C ASN A 50 -27.17 -21.94 -6.42
N GLY A 51 -26.23 -21.02 -6.15
CA GLY A 51 -26.45 -19.85 -5.29
C GLY A 51 -26.36 -20.12 -3.79
N ASN A 52 -25.86 -21.30 -3.37
CA ASN A 52 -25.69 -21.62 -1.95
C ASN A 52 -24.30 -21.20 -1.44
N PRO A 53 -24.21 -20.64 -0.22
CA PRO A 53 -22.93 -20.25 0.35
C PRO A 53 -22.09 -21.49 0.66
N THR A 54 -20.91 -21.60 0.04
CA THR A 54 -20.03 -22.78 0.17
C THR A 54 -18.89 -22.55 1.14
N ALA A 55 -18.24 -21.38 1.06
CA ALA A 55 -17.14 -21.00 1.92
C ALA A 55 -17.00 -19.46 1.95
N THR A 56 -16.41 -18.93 3.02
CA THR A 56 -15.93 -17.55 3.06
C THR A 56 -14.49 -17.52 2.56
N THR A 57 -14.27 -16.87 1.42
CA THR A 57 -12.93 -16.63 0.88
C THR A 57 -12.50 -15.23 1.26
N THR A 58 -11.33 -15.08 1.85
CA THR A 58 -10.74 -13.77 2.08
C THR A 58 -10.20 -13.25 0.74
N MET A 59 -10.83 -12.20 0.20
CA MET A 59 -10.40 -11.56 -1.04
C MET A 59 -10.02 -10.11 -0.77
N TRP A 60 -9.00 -9.64 -1.49
CA TRP A 60 -8.75 -8.22 -1.65
C TRP A 60 -10.00 -7.64 -2.31
N GLY A 61 -10.88 -7.03 -1.51
CA GLY A 61 -12.26 -6.74 -1.90
C GLY A 61 -12.34 -5.97 -3.23
N ALA A 62 -13.45 -6.17 -3.96
CA ALA A 62 -13.67 -5.64 -5.31
C ALA A 62 -13.13 -4.20 -5.50
N TRP A 63 -12.36 -4.03 -6.58
CA TRP A 63 -11.61 -2.82 -6.95
C TRP A 63 -12.46 -1.54 -6.88
N ASP A 64 -13.77 -1.64 -7.15
CA ASP A 64 -14.71 -0.52 -7.24
C ASP A 64 -15.21 0.03 -5.89
N LYS A 65 -14.93 -0.63 -4.76
CA LYS A 65 -15.47 -0.21 -3.45
C LYS A 65 -14.65 0.90 -2.77
N TRP A 66 -13.48 1.25 -3.30
CA TRP A 66 -12.53 2.18 -2.67
C TRP A 66 -12.80 3.64 -3.11
N ARG A 67 -13.07 4.50 -2.14
CA ARG A 67 -13.75 5.81 -2.35
C ARG A 67 -12.84 6.95 -2.79
N THR A 68 -11.51 6.82 -2.74
CA THR A 68 -10.59 7.92 -3.08
C THR A 68 -9.57 7.52 -4.14
N LEU A 69 -9.20 8.49 -4.99
CA LEU A 69 -8.28 8.30 -6.10
C LEU A 69 -6.93 7.72 -5.62
N GLU A 70 -6.42 8.20 -4.49
CA GLU A 70 -5.14 7.77 -3.92
C GLU A 70 -5.15 6.30 -3.51
N GLN A 71 -6.28 5.79 -3.01
CA GLN A 71 -6.41 4.37 -2.67
C GLN A 71 -6.41 3.50 -3.91
N ARG A 72 -7.07 3.97 -4.98
CA ARG A 72 -7.13 3.24 -6.26
C ARG A 72 -5.75 3.17 -6.90
N GLU A 73 -5.09 4.31 -7.05
CA GLU A 73 -3.73 4.39 -7.62
C GLU A 73 -2.73 3.54 -6.82
N LEU A 74 -2.78 3.61 -5.49
CA LEU A 74 -1.86 2.85 -4.65
C LEU A 74 -2.08 1.34 -4.78
N ARG A 75 -3.33 0.90 -4.88
CA ARG A 75 -3.70 -0.52 -5.06
C ARG A 75 -3.40 -1.02 -6.48
N GLU A 76 -3.67 -0.21 -7.50
CA GLU A 76 -3.27 -0.49 -8.89
C GLU A 76 -1.76 -0.62 -9.02
N TRP A 77 -1.00 0.31 -8.42
CA TRP A 77 0.45 0.24 -8.40
C TRP A 77 0.96 -0.99 -7.66
N PHE A 78 0.28 -1.43 -6.60
CA PHE A 78 0.63 -2.67 -5.90
C PHE A 78 0.35 -3.93 -6.69
N GLY A 79 -0.70 -3.98 -7.52
CA GLY A 79 -1.09 -5.13 -8.33
C GLY A 79 -1.53 -6.39 -7.55
N MET A 80 -1.08 -6.56 -6.32
CA MET A 80 -1.36 -7.68 -5.43
C MET A 80 -1.49 -7.20 -3.99
N GLU A 81 -2.22 -7.95 -3.18
CA GLU A 81 -2.37 -7.65 -1.77
C GLU A 81 -1.04 -7.87 -1.01
N PRO A 82 -0.53 -6.86 -0.28
CA PRO A 82 0.72 -6.99 0.48
C PRO A 82 0.51 -7.69 1.84
N CYS A 83 -0.24 -8.79 1.92
CA CYS A 83 -0.34 -9.54 3.18
C CYS A 83 0.90 -10.44 3.37
N GLN A 84 1.10 -10.90 4.61
CA GLN A 84 2.29 -11.67 4.98
C GLN A 84 2.49 -12.92 4.10
N TRP A 85 1.41 -13.60 3.70
CA TRP A 85 1.47 -14.79 2.85
C TRP A 85 1.85 -14.43 1.41
N THR A 86 1.16 -13.47 0.79
CA THR A 86 1.47 -13.02 -0.58
C THR A 86 2.90 -12.48 -0.70
N ILE A 87 3.38 -11.75 0.31
CA ILE A 87 4.77 -11.24 0.35
C ILE A 87 5.76 -12.41 0.38
N ARG A 88 5.47 -13.46 1.14
CA ARG A 88 6.34 -14.65 1.23
C ARG A 88 6.35 -15.45 -0.07
N GLU A 89 5.22 -15.57 -0.74
CA GLU A 89 5.11 -16.29 -2.01
C GLU A 89 5.72 -15.50 -3.18
N ASN A 90 5.70 -14.16 -3.12
CA ASN A 90 6.11 -13.27 -4.21
C ASN A 90 7.26 -12.35 -3.79
N LEU A 91 8.28 -12.88 -3.11
CA LEU A 91 9.37 -12.07 -2.55
C LEU A 91 10.02 -11.14 -3.58
N GLY A 92 10.36 -11.65 -4.77
CA GLY A 92 10.99 -10.85 -5.83
C GLY A 92 10.13 -9.66 -6.24
N TYR A 93 8.82 -9.85 -6.35
CA TYR A 93 7.87 -8.77 -6.67
C TYR A 93 7.91 -7.66 -5.63
N PHE A 94 7.80 -8.01 -4.35
CA PHE A 94 7.76 -7.04 -3.25
C PHE A 94 9.12 -6.39 -3.00
N VAL A 95 10.22 -7.08 -3.25
CA VAL A 95 11.56 -6.48 -3.23
C VAL A 95 11.67 -5.37 -4.29
N THR A 96 11.21 -5.61 -5.52
CA THR A 96 11.16 -4.57 -6.56
C THR A 96 10.31 -3.37 -6.12
N LYS A 97 9.15 -3.61 -5.47
CA LYS A 97 8.33 -2.51 -4.92
C LYS A 97 9.05 -1.72 -3.84
N VAL A 98 9.86 -2.36 -2.99
CA VAL A 98 10.71 -1.65 -2.03
C VAL A 98 11.72 -0.77 -2.75
N TYR A 99 12.41 -1.30 -3.76
CA TYR A 99 13.35 -0.52 -4.56
C TYR A 99 12.70 0.68 -5.25
N ASP A 100 11.53 0.50 -5.86
CA ASP A 100 10.76 1.59 -6.47
C ASP A 100 10.44 2.70 -5.46
N MET A 101 10.00 2.32 -4.24
CA MET A 101 9.72 3.28 -3.16
C MET A 101 10.98 4.02 -2.73
N LEU A 102 12.12 3.33 -2.61
CA LEU A 102 13.39 3.94 -2.21
C LEU A 102 13.89 4.91 -3.27
N SER A 103 13.90 4.51 -4.54
CA SER A 103 14.34 5.35 -5.65
C SER A 103 13.48 6.62 -5.78
N TRP A 104 12.16 6.50 -5.61
CA TRP A 104 11.28 7.66 -5.56
C TRP A 104 11.61 8.58 -4.37
N MET A 105 11.86 8.00 -3.19
CA MET A 105 12.21 8.75 -1.97
C MET A 105 13.54 9.48 -2.10
N GLU A 106 14.56 8.88 -2.70
CA GLU A 106 15.85 9.51 -2.98
C GLU A 106 15.69 10.76 -3.84
N GLY A 107 14.96 10.63 -4.97
CA GLY A 107 14.67 11.78 -5.84
C GLY A 107 13.82 12.85 -5.16
N PHE A 108 12.95 12.48 -4.22
CA PHE A 108 12.18 13.42 -3.42
C PHE A 108 13.07 14.17 -2.41
N VAL A 109 13.99 13.47 -1.73
CA VAL A 109 14.93 14.06 -0.77
C VAL A 109 15.89 15.03 -1.44
N GLU A 110 16.40 14.70 -2.63
CA GLU A 110 17.27 15.58 -3.40
C GLU A 110 16.59 16.94 -3.69
N LYS A 111 15.30 16.92 -4.05
CA LYS A 111 14.50 18.13 -4.29
C LYS A 111 14.10 18.86 -3.01
N HIS A 112 13.94 18.13 -1.90
CA HIS A 112 13.46 18.66 -0.62
C HIS A 112 14.36 18.26 0.57
N PRO A 113 15.64 18.69 0.60
CA PRO A 113 16.67 18.15 1.50
C PRO A 113 16.40 18.42 2.98
N LYS A 114 15.65 19.48 3.30
CA LYS A 114 15.29 19.87 4.66
C LYS A 114 14.08 19.11 5.23
N THR A 115 13.52 18.16 4.48
CA THR A 115 12.31 17.45 4.89
C THR A 115 12.62 16.40 5.95
N ARG A 116 12.19 16.67 7.19
CA ARG A 116 12.35 15.74 8.31
C ARG A 116 11.60 14.42 8.06
N GLY A 117 12.29 13.30 8.24
CA GLY A 117 11.74 11.95 8.10
C GLY A 117 11.65 11.44 6.67
N ALA A 118 12.18 12.19 5.68
CA ALA A 118 12.35 11.72 4.31
C ALA A 118 13.70 11.00 4.09
N HIS A 119 14.69 11.28 4.95
CA HIS A 119 15.99 10.63 4.92
C HIS A 119 15.85 9.13 5.18
N LEU A 120 16.35 8.35 4.24
CA LEU A 120 16.48 6.90 4.34
C LEU A 120 17.73 6.63 5.21
N TYR A 121 17.51 6.28 6.48
CA TYR A 121 18.54 5.61 7.28
C TYR A 121 18.72 4.17 6.79
#